data_AF-A0A1Q9Q310-F1
#
_entry.id   AF-A0A1Q9Q310-F1
#
_cell.length_a   1.000
_cell.length_b   1.000
_cell.length_c   1.000
_cell.angle_alpha   90.00
_cell.angle_beta   90.00
_cell.angle_gamma   90.00
#
_symmetry.space_group_name_H-M   'P 1'
#
loop_
_entity.id
_entity.type
_entity.pdbx_description
1 polymer ?
#
loop_
_entity_poly.entity_id
_entity_poly.type
_entity_poly.pdbx_seq_one_letter_code
_entity_poly.pdbx_strand_id
1 'polypeptide(L)'
;MNKYKQTLIKNIRKQLEAWLNEPGTIDHTELYRFLHSIIGTAATIGLDRAGDTAQSLMGQLEESEQREWSKAELQQFLLPLISNFYYEEYTNIDEIIGQRQEIKLKKLIVLIDDDTSLIMYLKDVLEENGWSVIAIADPERAVLAINKLNPDCVIINFQINGDRGQEVLMSLRGIMEQPHIPVVMMSNGLSKEIRSDSFRNGADDVIVTSIEIGELIVRIKRQLERKRAIDELIHQTKNILGNQNRNNKKIINVGVVDDDPIIQTMLTDLISKSKMIEEFTLNIKSFTDGMEFYDSKWYLESEHPYLIILDGMMPRMDGLEVLQMLRDLPNQEKYTIIMLTTRKSGQDIARAIQLGADDYITKPFKLLDLESRLGHLIKRVK
;
A
#
# COMPACT_ATOMS: atom_id res chain seq x y z
N MET A 1 -35.91 -0.72 -0.24
CA MET A 1 -35.25 -1.58 0.77
C MET A 1 -33.92 -1.00 1.26
N ASN A 2 -33.03 -0.56 0.36
CA ASN A 2 -31.69 -0.05 0.72
C ASN A 2 -31.70 1.17 1.70
N LYS A 3 -32.63 2.11 1.52
CA LYS A 3 -32.77 3.32 2.37
C LYS A 3 -33.08 3.03 3.85
N TYR A 4 -33.84 1.97 4.14
CA TYR A 4 -34.19 1.60 5.52
C TYR A 4 -33.00 0.95 6.24
N LYS A 5 -32.23 0.11 5.54
CA LYS A 5 -30.94 -0.43 6.03
C LYS A 5 -29.98 0.70 6.40
N GLN A 6 -29.78 1.65 5.48
CA GLN A 6 -28.91 2.79 5.70
C GLN A 6 -29.34 3.65 6.89
N THR A 7 -30.65 3.85 7.07
CA THR A 7 -31.18 4.62 8.21
C THR A 7 -30.88 3.93 9.54
N LEU A 8 -31.05 2.60 9.61
CA LEU A 8 -30.73 1.83 10.82
C LEU A 8 -29.23 1.89 11.14
N ILE A 9 -28.36 1.61 10.17
CA ILE A 9 -26.90 1.66 10.34
C ILE A 9 -26.46 3.05 10.82
N LYS A 10 -27.00 4.12 10.23
CA LYS A 10 -26.72 5.50 10.64
C LYS A 10 -27.14 5.78 12.08
N ASN A 11 -28.33 5.31 12.50
CA ASN A 11 -28.81 5.51 13.86
C ASN A 11 -27.95 4.75 14.88
N ILE A 12 -27.56 3.52 14.54
CA ILE A 12 -26.67 2.70 15.35
C ILE A 12 -25.31 3.37 15.52
N ARG A 13 -24.72 3.87 14.44
CA ARG A 13 -23.49 4.66 14.48
C ARG A 13 -23.58 5.83 15.42
N LYS A 14 -24.64 6.63 15.27
CA LYS A 14 -24.86 7.82 16.11
C LYS A 14 -24.92 7.45 17.59
N GLN A 15 -25.56 6.33 17.93
CA GLN A 15 -25.63 5.84 19.30
C GLN A 15 -24.25 5.36 19.80
N LEU A 16 -23.54 4.57 19.00
CA LEU A 16 -22.20 4.09 19.33
C LEU A 16 -21.21 5.25 19.48
N GLU A 17 -21.25 6.25 18.61
CA GLU A 17 -20.44 7.46 18.70
C GLU A 17 -20.75 8.25 19.99
N ALA A 18 -22.02 8.37 20.37
CA ALA A 18 -22.39 9.02 21.62
C ALA A 18 -21.79 8.28 22.82
N TRP A 19 -21.97 6.96 22.91
CA TRP A 19 -21.43 6.16 24.01
C TRP A 19 -19.91 6.07 24.05
N LEU A 20 -19.25 6.04 22.89
CA LEU A 20 -17.81 5.89 22.81
C LEU A 20 -17.08 7.23 22.88
N ASN A 21 -17.69 8.37 22.53
CA ASN A 21 -16.99 9.66 22.54
C ASN A 21 -17.35 10.57 23.71
N GLU A 22 -18.50 10.36 24.38
CA GLU A 22 -18.88 11.14 25.54
C GLU A 22 -18.28 10.58 26.85
N PRO A 23 -17.90 11.44 27.81
CA PRO A 23 -17.42 11.00 29.11
C PRO A 23 -18.58 10.44 29.95
N GLY A 24 -18.43 9.22 30.46
CA GLY A 24 -19.42 8.60 31.35
C GLY A 24 -19.40 7.07 31.34
N THR A 25 -20.37 6.49 32.02
CA THR A 25 -20.72 5.07 31.98
C THR A 25 -22.06 4.88 31.27
N ILE A 26 -22.29 3.69 30.73
CA ILE A 26 -23.54 3.36 30.02
C ILE A 26 -24.38 2.42 30.90
N ASP A 27 -25.65 2.75 31.08
CA ASP A 27 -26.58 1.95 31.86
C ASP A 27 -26.91 0.63 31.14
N HIS A 28 -26.91 -0.48 31.89
CA HIS A 28 -27.23 -1.82 31.36
C HIS A 28 -28.59 -1.85 30.64
N THR A 29 -29.61 -1.16 31.16
CA THR A 29 -30.95 -1.12 30.56
C THR A 29 -30.93 -0.45 29.19
N GLU A 30 -30.06 0.54 29.01
CA GLU A 30 -29.89 1.25 27.73
C GLU A 30 -29.27 0.33 26.67
N LEU A 31 -28.19 -0.38 27.05
CA LEU A 31 -27.56 -1.41 26.21
C LEU A 31 -28.55 -2.51 25.81
N TYR A 32 -29.32 -3.03 26.78
CA TYR A 32 -30.31 -4.08 26.55
C TYR A 32 -31.38 -3.64 25.54
N ARG A 33 -31.94 -2.42 25.71
CA ARG A 33 -32.92 -1.84 24.77
C ARG A 33 -32.34 -1.61 23.39
N PHE A 34 -31.08 -1.18 23.31
CA PHE A 34 -30.38 -0.97 22.05
C PHE A 34 -30.25 -2.29 21.27
N LEU A 35 -29.75 -3.36 21.89
CA LEU A 35 -29.66 -4.68 21.25
C LEU A 35 -31.03 -5.20 20.82
N HIS A 36 -32.04 -5.07 21.69
CA HIS A 36 -33.42 -5.46 21.35
C HIS A 36 -33.95 -4.72 20.11
N SER A 37 -33.68 -3.40 20.02
CA SER A 37 -34.10 -2.59 18.86
C SER A 37 -33.47 -3.06 17.55
N ILE A 38 -32.21 -3.52 17.62
CA ILE A 38 -31.49 -4.05 16.46
C ILE A 38 -32.11 -5.37 16.02
N ILE A 39 -32.36 -6.30 16.94
CA ILE A 39 -32.97 -7.60 16.64
C ILE A 39 -34.31 -7.41 15.91
N GLY A 40 -35.19 -6.56 16.46
CA GLY A 40 -36.50 -6.31 15.88
C GLY A 40 -36.44 -5.71 14.47
N THR A 41 -35.52 -4.77 14.25
CA THR A 41 -35.42 -4.05 12.98
C THR A 41 -34.64 -4.83 11.92
N ALA A 42 -33.59 -5.56 12.31
CA ALA A 42 -32.73 -6.33 11.41
C ALA A 42 -33.50 -7.43 10.69
N ALA A 43 -34.38 -8.14 11.40
CA ALA A 43 -35.23 -9.20 10.86
C ALA A 43 -36.21 -8.69 9.78
N THR A 44 -36.62 -7.43 9.85
CA THR A 44 -37.58 -6.86 8.89
C THR A 44 -36.92 -6.32 7.62
N ILE A 45 -35.61 -6.03 7.68
CA ILE A 45 -34.89 -5.37 6.57
C ILE A 45 -33.80 -6.24 5.95
N GLY A 46 -33.62 -7.49 6.41
CA GLY A 46 -32.66 -8.45 5.86
C GLY A 46 -31.22 -8.13 6.25
N LEU A 47 -30.98 -7.83 7.53
CA LEU A 47 -29.66 -7.70 8.16
C LEU A 47 -29.43 -8.87 9.13
N ASP A 48 -29.61 -10.09 8.63
CA ASP A 48 -29.72 -11.30 9.46
C ASP A 48 -28.49 -11.51 10.35
N ARG A 49 -27.27 -11.34 9.82
CA ARG A 49 -26.02 -11.44 10.60
C ARG A 49 -25.96 -10.48 11.79
N ALA A 50 -26.38 -9.22 11.59
CA ALA A 50 -26.39 -8.23 12.65
C ALA A 50 -27.47 -8.53 13.69
N GLY A 51 -28.64 -9.02 13.24
CA GLY A 51 -29.71 -9.48 14.12
C GLY A 51 -29.30 -10.66 14.99
N ASP A 52 -28.73 -11.71 14.38
CA ASP A 52 -28.23 -12.91 15.06
C ASP A 52 -27.14 -12.57 16.08
N THR A 53 -26.23 -11.65 15.72
CA THR A 53 -25.17 -11.20 16.62
C THR A 53 -25.73 -10.39 17.78
N ALA A 54 -26.67 -9.47 17.52
CA ALA A 54 -27.34 -8.73 18.58
C ALA A 54 -28.11 -9.66 19.52
N GLN A 55 -28.76 -10.70 18.99
CA GLN A 55 -29.44 -11.72 19.78
C GLN A 55 -28.47 -12.54 20.65
N SER A 56 -27.32 -12.92 20.10
CA SER A 56 -26.28 -13.62 20.84
C SER A 56 -25.69 -12.78 21.97
N LEU A 57 -25.40 -11.49 21.70
CA LEU A 57 -24.93 -10.55 22.73
C LEU A 57 -26.00 -10.32 23.81
N MET A 58 -27.26 -10.13 23.40
CA MET A 58 -28.36 -9.91 24.33
C MET A 58 -28.61 -11.13 25.23
N GLY A 59 -28.41 -12.35 24.71
CA GLY A 59 -28.48 -13.58 25.49
C GLY A 59 -27.36 -13.75 26.52
N GLN A 60 -26.30 -12.94 26.46
CA GLN A 60 -25.25 -12.88 27.49
C GLN A 60 -25.57 -11.86 28.60
N LEU A 61 -26.66 -11.09 28.46
CA LEU A 61 -27.11 -10.10 29.43
C LEU A 61 -28.29 -10.65 30.23
N GLU A 62 -28.33 -10.39 31.54
CA GLU A 62 -29.50 -10.66 32.37
C GLU A 62 -30.44 -9.43 32.36
N GLU A 63 -31.70 -9.62 31.98
CA GLU A 63 -32.68 -8.52 31.81
C GLU A 63 -32.88 -7.65 33.06
N SER A 64 -32.65 -8.20 34.26
CA SER A 64 -32.77 -7.49 35.54
C SER A 64 -31.44 -7.05 36.14
N GLU A 65 -30.33 -7.16 35.41
CA GLU A 65 -29.01 -6.75 35.91
C GLU A 65 -28.91 -5.21 35.99
N GLN A 66 -28.55 -4.70 37.18
CA GLN A 66 -28.21 -3.30 37.37
C GLN A 66 -26.71 -3.13 37.37
N ARG A 67 -26.16 -2.78 36.20
CA ARG A 67 -24.74 -2.55 35.99
C ARG A 67 -24.51 -1.30 35.16
N GLU A 68 -23.41 -0.63 35.44
CA GLU A 68 -22.85 0.40 34.57
C GLU A 68 -21.66 -0.17 33.80
N TRP A 69 -21.61 0.11 32.50
CA TRP A 69 -20.53 -0.32 31.62
C TRP A 69 -19.52 0.81 31.47
N SER A 70 -18.24 0.52 31.70
CA SER A 70 -17.19 1.41 31.25
C SER A 70 -17.10 1.38 29.72
N LYS A 71 -16.57 2.45 29.13
CA LYS A 71 -16.35 2.53 27.68
C LYS A 71 -15.54 1.35 27.14
N ALA A 72 -14.46 0.97 27.82
CA ALA A 72 -13.59 -0.12 27.38
C ALA A 72 -14.32 -1.47 27.38
N GLU A 73 -15.08 -1.76 28.43
CA GLU A 73 -15.89 -2.98 28.52
C GLU A 73 -17.00 -3.00 27.46
N LEU A 74 -17.71 -1.88 27.28
CA LEU A 74 -18.77 -1.77 26.30
C LEU A 74 -18.25 -1.95 24.88
N GLN A 75 -17.12 -1.32 24.56
CA GLN A 75 -16.48 -1.44 23.26
C GLN A 75 -16.06 -2.89 22.98
N GLN A 76 -15.44 -3.55 23.97
CA GLN A 76 -15.04 -4.96 23.83
C GLN A 76 -16.26 -5.87 23.66
N PHE A 77 -17.33 -5.62 24.41
CA PHE A 77 -18.56 -6.40 24.35
C PHE A 77 -19.30 -6.24 23.01
N LEU A 78 -19.40 -5.00 22.51
CA LEU A 78 -20.10 -4.69 21.27
C LEU A 78 -19.26 -4.95 20.02
N LEU A 79 -17.95 -5.24 20.14
CA LEU A 79 -17.04 -5.41 19.00
C LEU A 79 -17.59 -6.33 17.89
N PRO A 80 -18.15 -7.52 18.17
CA PRO A 80 -18.68 -8.39 17.12
C PRO A 80 -19.83 -7.75 16.33
N LEU A 81 -20.68 -6.99 17.02
CA LEU A 81 -21.82 -6.31 16.41
C LEU A 81 -21.37 -5.08 15.61
N ILE A 82 -20.42 -4.32 16.17
CA ILE A 82 -19.78 -3.18 15.52
C ILE A 82 -19.19 -3.63 14.18
N SER A 83 -18.39 -4.70 14.18
CA SER A 83 -17.77 -5.24 12.96
C SER A 83 -18.79 -5.62 11.88
N ASN A 84 -19.95 -6.18 12.23
CA ASN A 84 -20.98 -6.50 11.23
C ASN A 84 -21.56 -5.26 10.54
N PHE A 85 -21.77 -4.16 11.26
CA PHE A 85 -22.28 -2.93 10.66
C PHE A 85 -21.27 -2.26 9.76
N TYR A 86 -19.99 -2.28 10.15
CA TYR A 86 -18.91 -1.79 9.30
C TYR A 86 -18.74 -2.65 8.03
N TYR A 87 -18.89 -3.97 8.13
CA TYR A 87 -18.87 -4.86 6.96
C TYR A 87 -19.93 -4.48 5.91
N GLU A 88 -21.16 -4.18 6.34
CA GLU A 88 -22.23 -3.74 5.42
C GLU A 88 -21.89 -2.42 4.71
N GLU A 89 -21.26 -1.48 5.40
CA GLU A 89 -20.80 -0.23 4.81
C GLU A 89 -19.69 -0.45 3.78
N TYR A 90 -18.68 -1.25 4.13
CA TYR A 90 -17.54 -1.55 3.25
C TYR A 90 -17.89 -2.44 2.07
N THR A 91 -19.12 -2.96 2.01
CA THR A 91 -19.62 -3.64 0.82
C THR A 91 -20.50 -2.73 -0.03
N ASN A 92 -21.15 -1.69 0.50
CA ASN A 92 -22.11 -0.88 -0.25
C ASN A 92 -21.44 0.12 -1.23
N ILE A 93 -21.43 -0.20 -2.53
CA ILE A 93 -20.78 0.62 -3.57
C ILE A 93 -21.31 2.06 -3.65
N ASP A 94 -22.62 2.28 -3.51
CA ASP A 94 -23.19 3.62 -3.65
C ASP A 94 -22.74 4.53 -2.50
N GLU A 95 -22.61 3.96 -1.30
CA GLU A 95 -22.12 4.64 -0.11
C GLU A 95 -20.62 4.91 -0.20
N ILE A 96 -19.84 3.90 -0.62
CA ILE A 96 -18.42 4.01 -0.94
C ILE A 96 -18.14 5.16 -1.93
N ILE A 97 -18.91 5.26 -3.01
CA ILE A 97 -18.76 6.33 -4.00
C ILE A 97 -19.20 7.68 -3.43
N GLY A 98 -20.28 7.69 -2.63
CA GLY A 98 -20.77 8.90 -1.95
C GLY A 98 -19.71 9.55 -1.06
N GLN A 99 -18.96 8.75 -0.29
CA GLN A 99 -17.88 9.23 0.60
C GLN A 99 -16.83 10.06 -0.14
N ARG A 100 -16.52 9.74 -1.41
CA ARG A 100 -15.55 10.50 -2.21
C ARG A 100 -16.05 11.90 -2.59
N GLN A 101 -17.35 12.09 -2.80
CA GLN A 101 -17.89 13.38 -3.23
C GLN A 101 -17.74 14.45 -2.15
N GLU A 102 -17.72 14.06 -0.88
CA GLU A 102 -17.53 14.94 0.28
C GLU A 102 -16.05 15.29 0.50
N ILE A 103 -15.11 14.52 -0.04
CA ILE A 103 -13.68 14.62 0.29
C ILE A 103 -12.83 14.89 -0.97
N LYS A 104 -12.81 16.15 -1.40
CA LYS A 104 -12.15 16.56 -2.66
C LYS A 104 -10.69 17.02 -2.56
N LEU A 105 -10.15 17.19 -1.35
CA LEU A 105 -8.84 17.86 -1.18
C LEU A 105 -7.70 16.95 -0.70
N LYS A 106 -8.01 15.73 -0.24
CA LYS A 106 -7.02 14.79 0.31
C LYS A 106 -6.69 13.67 -0.69
N LYS A 107 -5.46 13.15 -0.58
CA LYS A 107 -5.01 11.96 -1.30
C LYS A 107 -5.86 10.76 -0.89
N LEU A 108 -6.44 10.06 -1.87
CA LEU A 108 -7.31 8.93 -1.63
C LEU A 108 -6.54 7.62 -1.67
N ILE A 109 -6.62 6.88 -0.57
CA ILE A 109 -6.18 5.50 -0.47
C ILE A 109 -7.42 4.62 -0.49
N VAL A 110 -7.43 3.60 -1.36
CA VAL A 110 -8.43 2.54 -1.31
C VAL A 110 -7.81 1.32 -0.63
N LEU A 111 -8.41 0.88 0.46
CA LEU A 111 -8.02 -0.34 1.17
C LEU A 111 -8.98 -1.47 0.78
N ILE A 112 -8.46 -2.62 0.40
CA ILE A 112 -9.25 -3.81 0.10
C ILE A 112 -8.83 -4.91 1.06
N ASP A 113 -9.74 -5.28 1.95
CA ASP A 113 -9.53 -6.27 3.00
C ASP A 113 -10.89 -6.77 3.50
N ASP A 114 -11.06 -8.04 3.82
CA ASP A 114 -12.29 -8.59 4.43
C ASP A 114 -12.25 -8.59 5.96
N ASP A 115 -11.08 -8.40 6.58
CA ASP A 115 -10.97 -8.22 8.03
C ASP A 115 -11.41 -6.80 8.42
N THR A 116 -12.64 -6.71 8.92
CA THR A 116 -13.23 -5.43 9.32
C THR A 116 -12.47 -4.75 10.47
N SER A 117 -11.86 -5.52 11.37
CA SER A 117 -11.11 -4.96 12.51
C SER A 117 -9.83 -4.31 12.03
N LEU A 118 -9.13 -4.97 11.10
CA LEU A 118 -7.93 -4.43 10.46
C LEU A 118 -8.26 -3.21 9.60
N ILE A 119 -9.38 -3.24 8.86
CA ILE A 119 -9.86 -2.08 8.10
C ILE A 119 -10.05 -0.88 9.01
N MET A 120 -10.76 -1.04 10.13
CA MET A 120 -11.01 0.07 11.07
C MET A 120 -9.70 0.66 11.58
N TYR A 121 -8.79 -0.21 12.05
CA TYR A 121 -7.49 0.22 12.55
C TYR A 121 -6.66 0.94 11.48
N LEU A 122 -6.53 0.36 10.28
CA LEU A 122 -5.75 0.96 9.20
C LEU A 122 -6.38 2.26 8.70
N LYS A 123 -7.72 2.33 8.63
CA LYS A 123 -8.44 3.55 8.25
C LYS A 123 -8.07 4.69 9.20
N ASP A 124 -8.18 4.48 10.51
CA ASP A 124 -7.88 5.50 11.52
C ASP A 124 -6.42 5.99 11.38
N VAL A 125 -5.46 5.07 11.36
CA VAL A 125 -4.03 5.40 11.24
C VAL A 125 -3.74 6.18 9.95
N LEU A 126 -4.26 5.73 8.82
CA LEU A 126 -4.00 6.37 7.53
C LEU A 126 -4.67 7.76 7.44
N GLU A 127 -5.85 7.94 8.04
CA GLU A 127 -6.55 9.22 8.07
C GLU A 127 -5.89 10.24 9.01
N GLU A 128 -5.35 9.79 10.15
CA GLU A 128 -4.50 10.60 11.04
C GLU A 128 -3.25 11.12 10.32
N ASN A 129 -2.73 10.38 9.34
CA ASN A 129 -1.62 10.80 8.47
C ASN A 129 -2.03 11.74 7.33
N GLY A 130 -3.27 12.26 7.37
CA GLY A 130 -3.75 13.30 6.44
C GLY A 130 -4.29 12.77 5.12
N TRP A 131 -4.41 11.45 4.97
CA TRP A 131 -5.02 10.82 3.80
C TRP A 131 -6.53 10.65 3.99
N SER A 132 -7.21 10.31 2.90
CA SER A 132 -8.60 9.85 2.95
C SER A 132 -8.65 8.40 2.57
N VAL A 133 -9.42 7.62 3.31
CA VAL A 133 -9.41 6.17 3.15
C VAL A 133 -10.82 5.69 2.87
N ILE A 134 -10.95 4.97 1.77
CA ILE A 134 -12.15 4.23 1.43
C ILE A 134 -11.80 2.74 1.52
N ALA A 135 -12.56 1.99 2.30
CA ALA A 135 -12.36 0.56 2.42
C ALA A 135 -13.41 -0.24 1.66
N ILE A 136 -12.99 -1.38 1.11
CA ILE A 136 -13.82 -2.27 0.30
C ILE A 136 -13.60 -3.69 0.81
N ALA A 137 -14.65 -4.30 1.38
CA ALA A 137 -14.58 -5.65 1.94
C ALA A 137 -14.89 -6.77 0.93
N ASP A 138 -15.55 -6.41 -0.18
CA ASP A 138 -15.92 -7.35 -1.24
C ASP A 138 -14.99 -7.20 -2.46
N PRO A 139 -14.12 -8.19 -2.75
CA PRO A 139 -13.19 -8.13 -3.87
C PRO A 139 -13.90 -8.00 -5.23
N GLU A 140 -15.13 -8.50 -5.37
CA GLU A 140 -15.88 -8.42 -6.62
C GLU A 140 -16.35 -6.99 -6.92
N ARG A 141 -16.48 -6.17 -5.88
CA ARG A 141 -16.87 -4.75 -5.99
C ARG A 141 -15.66 -3.82 -6.19
N ALA A 142 -14.47 -4.28 -5.85
CA ALA A 142 -13.24 -3.49 -5.89
C ALA A 142 -12.97 -2.86 -7.25
N VAL A 143 -13.06 -3.65 -8.33
CA VAL A 143 -12.78 -3.19 -9.69
C VAL A 143 -13.71 -2.05 -10.12
N LEU A 144 -15.00 -2.21 -9.86
CA LEU A 144 -16.00 -1.19 -10.21
C LEU A 144 -15.80 0.09 -9.39
N ALA A 145 -15.54 -0.04 -8.10
CA ALA A 145 -15.33 1.09 -7.20
C ALA A 145 -14.05 1.87 -7.57
N ILE A 146 -12.91 1.19 -7.76
CA ILE A 146 -11.63 1.83 -8.07
C ILE A 146 -11.72 2.70 -9.34
N ASN A 147 -12.36 2.19 -10.39
CA ASN A 147 -12.53 2.93 -11.64
C ASN A 147 -13.30 4.24 -11.45
N LYS A 148 -14.29 4.27 -10.53
CA LYS A 148 -15.08 5.47 -10.24
C LYS A 148 -14.40 6.42 -9.25
N LEU A 149 -13.67 5.87 -8.28
CA LEU A 149 -13.05 6.62 -7.20
C LEU A 149 -11.76 7.33 -7.62
N ASN A 150 -11.06 6.75 -8.60
CA ASN A 150 -9.79 7.22 -9.14
C ASN A 150 -8.76 7.51 -8.04
N PRO A 151 -8.34 6.48 -7.27
CA PRO A 151 -7.52 6.67 -6.09
C PRO A 151 -6.07 7.05 -6.41
N ASP A 152 -5.41 7.64 -5.41
CA ASP A 152 -3.98 7.94 -5.46
C ASP A 152 -3.12 6.73 -5.09
N CYS A 153 -3.64 5.76 -4.34
CA CYS A 153 -3.00 4.48 -4.04
C CYS A 153 -4.06 3.41 -3.74
N VAL A 154 -3.77 2.16 -4.08
CA VAL A 154 -4.59 1.00 -3.68
C VAL A 154 -3.76 0.09 -2.79
N ILE A 155 -4.34 -0.34 -1.67
CA ILE A 155 -3.77 -1.33 -0.76
C ILE A 155 -4.67 -2.56 -0.84
N ILE A 156 -4.09 -3.73 -1.12
CA ILE A 156 -4.84 -4.98 -1.32
C ILE A 156 -4.29 -6.03 -0.37
N ASN A 157 -5.12 -6.54 0.54
CA ASN A 157 -4.77 -7.73 1.31
C ASN A 157 -4.74 -8.96 0.37
N PHE A 158 -3.69 -9.76 0.48
CA PHE A 158 -3.54 -10.98 -0.30
C PHE A 158 -4.59 -12.02 0.11
N GLN A 159 -4.85 -12.14 1.42
CA GLN A 159 -5.74 -13.15 2.00
C GLN A 159 -7.22 -12.73 2.11
N ILE A 160 -7.76 -12.02 1.12
CA ILE A 160 -9.19 -11.66 1.08
C ILE A 160 -10.03 -12.87 0.66
N ASN A 161 -10.93 -13.33 1.53
CA ASN A 161 -11.81 -14.49 1.29
C ASN A 161 -11.03 -15.70 0.73
N GLY A 162 -9.87 -15.99 1.33
CA GLY A 162 -8.84 -16.87 0.77
C GLY A 162 -7.79 -16.05 0.00
N ASP A 163 -7.13 -16.60 -1.01
CA ASP A 163 -6.04 -15.91 -1.72
C ASP A 163 -6.54 -15.02 -2.89
N ARG A 164 -7.75 -14.46 -2.79
CA ARG A 164 -8.39 -13.72 -3.89
C ARG A 164 -7.83 -12.33 -4.10
N GLY A 165 -6.99 -11.80 -3.20
CA GLY A 165 -6.33 -10.51 -3.38
C GLY A 165 -5.49 -10.45 -4.65
N GLN A 166 -4.88 -11.58 -5.03
CA GLN A 166 -4.12 -11.70 -6.26
C GLN A 166 -5.01 -11.57 -7.51
N GLU A 167 -6.23 -12.13 -7.48
CA GLU A 167 -7.22 -12.02 -8.56
C GLU A 167 -7.64 -10.57 -8.76
N VAL A 168 -7.82 -9.83 -7.66
CA VAL A 168 -8.13 -8.39 -7.68
C VAL A 168 -6.99 -7.62 -8.35
N LEU A 169 -5.73 -7.84 -7.94
CA LEU A 169 -4.55 -7.21 -8.56
C LEU A 169 -4.51 -7.45 -10.07
N MET A 170 -4.68 -8.70 -10.50
CA MET A 170 -4.69 -9.06 -11.93
C MET A 170 -5.82 -8.36 -12.69
N SER A 171 -7.02 -8.28 -12.09
CA SER A 171 -8.19 -7.64 -12.71
C SER A 171 -8.03 -6.12 -12.83
N LEU A 172 -7.29 -5.50 -11.92
CA LEU A 172 -7.07 -4.06 -11.91
C LEU A 172 -5.93 -3.62 -12.84
N ARG A 173 -5.04 -4.51 -13.29
CA ARG A 173 -3.80 -4.15 -14.02
C ARG A 173 -4.04 -3.12 -15.14
N GLY A 174 -5.02 -3.35 -16.01
CA GLY A 174 -5.31 -2.45 -17.12
C GLY A 174 -5.87 -1.08 -16.71
N ILE A 175 -6.51 -0.99 -15.54
CA ILE A 175 -7.07 0.26 -14.99
C ILE A 175 -5.96 1.12 -14.37
N MET A 176 -4.91 0.48 -13.85
CA MET A 176 -3.86 1.12 -13.05
C MET A 176 -2.63 1.53 -13.86
N GLU A 177 -2.60 1.25 -15.16
CA GLU A 177 -1.50 1.65 -16.05
C GLU A 177 -1.65 3.10 -16.55
N GLN A 178 -2.88 3.59 -16.75
CA GLN A 178 -3.17 4.92 -17.31
C GLN A 178 -4.51 5.46 -16.75
N PRO A 179 -4.53 6.25 -15.66
CA PRO A 179 -3.39 6.82 -14.94
C PRO A 179 -2.62 5.77 -14.13
N HIS A 180 -1.35 6.04 -13.83
CA HIS A 180 -0.57 5.16 -12.95
C HIS A 180 -1.14 5.22 -11.52
N ILE A 181 -1.73 4.13 -11.05
CA ILE A 181 -2.20 4.00 -9.67
C ILE A 181 -1.30 2.98 -8.97
N PRO A 182 -0.48 3.40 -7.98
CA PRO A 182 0.39 2.48 -7.28
C PRO A 182 -0.43 1.48 -6.45
N VAL A 183 0.00 0.22 -6.48
CA VAL A 183 -0.62 -0.89 -5.72
C VAL A 183 0.35 -1.46 -4.71
N VAL A 184 -0.09 -1.49 -3.46
CA VAL A 184 0.62 -2.12 -2.35
C VAL A 184 -0.13 -3.37 -1.94
N MET A 185 0.51 -4.53 -2.05
CA MET A 185 -0.04 -5.78 -1.53
C MET A 185 0.31 -5.92 -0.05
N MET A 186 -0.65 -6.32 0.78
CA MET A 186 -0.43 -6.71 2.18
C MET A 186 -0.61 -8.21 2.34
N SER A 187 0.15 -8.86 3.23
CA SER A 187 -0.01 -10.29 3.49
C SER A 187 0.36 -10.63 4.93
N ASN A 188 -0.42 -11.50 5.57
CA ASN A 188 -0.12 -11.98 6.93
C ASN A 188 1.16 -12.82 7.00
N GLY A 189 1.62 -13.36 5.86
CA GLY A 189 2.90 -14.03 5.71
C GLY A 189 3.42 -13.91 4.28
N LEU A 190 4.70 -13.59 4.13
CA LEU A 190 5.33 -13.49 2.80
C LEU A 190 6.16 -14.73 2.50
N SER A 191 5.54 -15.73 1.86
CA SER A 191 6.30 -16.79 1.19
C SER A 191 7.04 -16.23 -0.02
N LYS A 192 8.00 -17.01 -0.55
CA LYS A 192 8.72 -16.64 -1.79
C LYS A 192 7.76 -16.42 -2.95
N GLU A 193 6.85 -17.37 -3.12
CA GLU A 193 5.94 -17.46 -4.24
C GLU A 193 5.00 -16.26 -4.22
N ILE A 194 4.37 -15.99 -3.06
CA ILE A 194 3.46 -14.86 -2.86
C ILE A 194 4.12 -13.53 -3.23
N ARG A 195 5.34 -13.29 -2.73
CA ARG A 195 6.08 -12.04 -3.00
C ARG A 195 6.39 -11.89 -4.49
N SER A 196 7.01 -12.91 -5.08
CA SER A 196 7.43 -12.90 -6.48
C SER A 196 6.23 -12.75 -7.41
N ASP A 197 5.15 -13.48 -7.15
CA ASP A 197 3.95 -13.43 -7.99
C ASP A 197 3.20 -12.11 -7.84
N SER A 198 3.16 -11.51 -6.65
CA SER A 198 2.60 -10.17 -6.46
C SER A 198 3.31 -9.13 -7.34
N PHE A 199 4.64 -9.11 -7.33
CA PHE A 199 5.41 -8.21 -8.20
C PHE A 199 5.17 -8.54 -9.67
N ARG A 200 5.32 -9.80 -10.10
CA ARG A 200 5.07 -10.20 -11.50
C ARG A 200 3.67 -9.81 -11.99
N ASN A 201 2.70 -9.75 -11.08
CA ASN A 201 1.33 -9.40 -11.39
C ASN A 201 1.04 -7.88 -11.39
N GLY A 202 2.02 -7.05 -11.00
CA GLY A 202 1.99 -5.61 -11.20
C GLY A 202 1.97 -4.79 -9.91
N ALA A 203 2.16 -5.42 -8.75
CA ALA A 203 2.28 -4.70 -7.49
C ALA A 203 3.52 -3.78 -7.49
N ASP A 204 3.36 -2.58 -6.94
CA ASP A 204 4.44 -1.60 -6.72
C ASP A 204 5.19 -1.85 -5.41
N ASP A 205 4.52 -2.46 -4.42
CA ASP A 205 5.14 -2.96 -3.20
C ASP A 205 4.39 -4.16 -2.62
N VAL A 206 5.05 -4.89 -1.72
CA VAL A 206 4.46 -5.98 -0.94
C VAL A 206 4.94 -5.86 0.51
N ILE A 207 4.01 -5.84 1.46
CA ILE A 207 4.21 -5.55 2.88
C ILE A 207 3.66 -6.69 3.73
N VAL A 208 4.36 -7.06 4.82
CA VAL A 208 3.83 -8.00 5.81
C VAL A 208 2.84 -7.26 6.70
N THR A 209 1.64 -7.78 6.93
CA THR A 209 0.62 -7.13 7.78
C THR A 209 1.09 -6.93 9.23
N SER A 210 1.98 -7.80 9.73
CA SER A 210 2.57 -7.71 11.08
C SER A 210 3.73 -6.72 11.22
N ILE A 211 3.94 -5.84 10.24
CA ILE A 211 5.00 -4.84 10.26
C ILE A 211 4.70 -3.68 11.20
N GLU A 212 5.73 -2.94 11.60
CA GLU A 212 5.54 -1.69 12.35
C GLU A 212 4.76 -0.67 11.51
N ILE A 213 3.76 -0.04 12.13
CA ILE A 213 2.86 0.88 11.43
C ILE A 213 3.60 2.03 10.76
N GLY A 214 4.70 2.50 11.37
CA GLY A 214 5.56 3.54 10.79
C GLY A 214 6.17 3.14 9.44
N GLU A 215 6.54 1.87 9.25
CA GLU A 215 7.08 1.38 7.97
C GLU A 215 6.00 1.35 6.89
N LEU A 216 4.77 0.93 7.23
CA LEU A 216 3.63 0.95 6.32
C LEU A 216 3.38 2.37 5.78
N ILE A 217 3.34 3.36 6.67
CA ILE A 217 3.12 4.77 6.31
C ILE A 217 4.23 5.29 5.38
N VAL A 218 5.49 5.00 5.71
CA VAL A 218 6.64 5.44 4.88
C VAL A 218 6.56 4.84 3.48
N ARG A 219 6.22 3.55 3.36
CA ARG A 219 6.10 2.86 2.06
C ARG A 219 4.97 3.42 1.23
N ILE A 220 3.80 3.68 1.81
CA ILE A 220 2.67 4.31 1.11
C ILE A 220 3.04 5.72 0.64
N LYS A 221 3.65 6.52 1.53
CA LYS A 221 4.08 7.88 1.20
C LYS A 221 5.03 7.91 0.00
N ARG A 222 6.02 7.01 -0.03
CA ARG A 222 6.93 6.83 -1.17
C ARG A 222 6.18 6.56 -2.47
N GLN A 223 5.17 5.68 -2.45
CA GLN A 223 4.40 5.39 -3.66
C GLN A 223 3.59 6.59 -4.14
N LEU A 224 3.03 7.38 -3.23
CA LEU A 224 2.30 8.61 -3.57
C LEU A 224 3.22 9.68 -4.15
N GLU A 225 4.42 9.86 -3.59
CA GLU A 225 5.45 10.77 -4.10
C GLU A 225 5.90 10.37 -5.50
N ARG A 226 6.15 9.07 -5.71
CA ARG A 226 6.50 8.53 -7.03
C ARG A 226 5.39 8.72 -8.06
N LYS A 227 4.13 8.43 -7.70
CA LYS A 227 2.98 8.69 -8.57
C LYS A 227 2.96 10.16 -9.02
N ARG A 228 3.17 11.09 -8.08
CA ARG A 228 3.19 12.52 -8.37
C ARG A 228 4.28 12.88 -9.39
N ALA A 229 5.49 12.38 -9.21
CA ALA A 229 6.59 12.60 -10.17
C ALA A 229 6.24 12.08 -11.57
N ILE A 230 5.64 10.88 -11.65
CA ILE A 230 5.18 10.29 -12.91
C ILE A 230 4.06 11.13 -13.54
N ASP A 231 3.07 11.56 -12.77
CA ASP A 231 1.96 12.39 -13.25
C ASP A 231 2.47 13.74 -13.78
N GLU A 232 3.44 14.36 -13.10
CA GLU A 232 4.10 15.61 -13.53
C GLU A 232 4.87 15.40 -14.85
N LEU A 233 5.63 14.30 -14.97
CA LEU A 233 6.33 13.93 -16.21
C LEU A 233 5.36 13.68 -17.37
N ILE A 234 4.26 12.94 -17.13
CA ILE A 234 3.23 12.67 -18.15
C ILE A 234 2.58 13.98 -18.59
N HIS A 235 2.30 14.91 -17.66
CA HIS A 235 1.72 16.21 -18.00
C HIS A 235 2.68 17.04 -18.86
N GLN A 236 3.97 17.09 -18.51
CA GLN A 236 4.99 17.78 -19.31
C GLN A 236 5.14 17.16 -20.69
N THR A 237 5.15 15.83 -20.77
CA THR A 237 5.32 15.04 -21.99
C THR A 237 4.12 15.18 -22.94
N LYS A 238 2.88 15.22 -22.41
CA LYS A 238 1.66 15.49 -23.20
C LYS A 238 1.62 16.89 -23.81
N ASN A 239 2.32 17.87 -23.23
CA ASN A 239 2.47 19.20 -23.81
C ASN A 239 3.59 19.26 -24.88
N ILE A 240 4.47 18.27 -24.93
CA ILE A 240 5.65 18.26 -25.82
C ILE A 240 5.43 17.36 -27.06
N LEU A 241 4.63 16.30 -26.98
CA LEU A 241 4.48 15.34 -28.08
C LEU A 241 3.31 15.64 -29.02
N GLY A 242 3.53 16.66 -29.85
CA GLY A 242 3.18 16.59 -31.27
C GLY A 242 4.44 16.29 -32.08
N ASN A 243 4.50 15.13 -32.73
CA ASN A 243 5.57 14.62 -33.62
C ASN A 243 6.89 14.13 -32.99
N GLN A 244 7.18 12.84 -33.13
CA GLN A 244 8.15 12.29 -34.11
C GLN A 244 8.42 10.80 -33.84
N ASN A 245 8.46 10.02 -34.92
CA ASN A 245 8.99 8.65 -34.97
C ASN A 245 10.51 8.63 -34.68
N ARG A 246 11.02 7.54 -34.06
CA ARG A 246 12.20 6.76 -34.53
C ARG A 246 12.55 5.57 -33.64
N ASN A 247 12.81 4.43 -34.31
CA ASN A 247 13.46 3.22 -33.80
C ASN A 247 14.91 3.48 -33.35
N ASN A 248 15.12 3.97 -32.13
CA ASN A 248 16.42 3.85 -31.44
C ASN A 248 16.14 3.29 -30.04
N LYS A 249 16.75 2.14 -29.70
CA LYS A 249 16.65 1.58 -28.34
C LYS A 249 17.19 2.61 -27.36
N LYS A 250 16.45 2.86 -26.27
CA LYS A 250 16.86 3.84 -25.25
C LYS A 250 18.06 3.29 -24.48
N ILE A 251 19.03 4.17 -24.15
CA ILE A 251 20.23 3.78 -23.40
C ILE A 251 19.96 3.99 -21.90
N ILE A 252 20.35 3.01 -21.08
CA ILE A 252 20.33 3.10 -19.60
C ILE A 252 21.71 2.73 -19.07
N ASN A 253 22.26 3.58 -18.20
CA ASN A 253 23.49 3.31 -17.48
C ASN A 253 23.15 2.53 -16.19
N VAL A 254 23.79 1.40 -15.94
CA VAL A 254 23.54 0.58 -14.74
C VAL A 254 24.81 0.53 -13.89
N GLY A 255 24.74 1.06 -12.68
CA GLY A 255 25.83 1.01 -11.71
C GLY A 255 25.58 -0.10 -10.69
N VAL A 256 26.54 -1.01 -10.50
CA VAL A 256 26.50 -2.00 -9.41
C VAL A 256 27.63 -1.65 -8.43
N VAL A 257 27.28 -1.21 -7.23
CA VAL A 257 28.23 -0.74 -6.22
C VAL A 257 28.13 -1.67 -5.01
N ASP A 258 29.07 -2.58 -4.86
CA ASP A 258 29.05 -3.64 -3.83
C ASP A 258 30.49 -4.10 -3.59
N ASP A 259 30.91 -4.28 -2.34
CA ASP A 259 32.28 -4.71 -2.00
C ASP A 259 32.49 -6.23 -2.17
N ASP A 260 31.40 -6.99 -2.36
CA ASP A 260 31.46 -8.42 -2.65
C ASP A 260 31.55 -8.68 -4.18
N PRO A 261 32.69 -9.18 -4.68
CA PRO A 261 32.88 -9.46 -6.11
C PRO A 261 31.95 -10.56 -6.64
N ILE A 262 31.48 -11.46 -5.77
CA ILE A 262 30.50 -12.50 -6.13
C ILE A 262 29.15 -11.84 -6.40
N ILE A 263 28.73 -10.92 -5.53
CA ILE A 263 27.47 -10.19 -5.71
C ILE A 263 27.54 -9.33 -6.97
N GLN A 264 28.63 -8.58 -7.19
CA GLN A 264 28.80 -7.81 -8.43
C GLN A 264 28.67 -8.68 -9.69
N THR A 265 29.38 -9.82 -9.72
CA THR A 265 29.37 -10.73 -10.88
C THR A 265 27.96 -11.28 -11.11
N MET A 266 27.29 -11.71 -10.04
CA MET A 266 25.93 -12.25 -10.11
C MET A 266 24.93 -11.20 -10.61
N LEU A 267 24.98 -9.98 -10.07
CA LEU A 267 24.10 -8.88 -10.47
C LEU A 267 24.33 -8.48 -11.92
N THR A 268 25.59 -8.34 -12.32
CA THR A 268 25.97 -8.01 -13.70
C THR A 268 25.47 -9.07 -14.68
N ASP A 269 25.62 -10.36 -14.33
CA ASP A 269 25.15 -11.48 -15.15
C ASP A 269 23.62 -11.52 -15.28
N LEU A 270 22.90 -11.32 -14.15
CA LEU A 270 21.44 -11.25 -14.12
C LEU A 270 20.93 -10.14 -15.05
N ILE A 271 21.49 -8.94 -14.91
CA ILE A 271 21.06 -7.75 -15.66
C ILE A 271 21.38 -7.93 -17.14
N SER A 272 22.56 -8.48 -17.48
CA SER A 272 22.98 -8.69 -18.87
C SER A 272 22.13 -9.73 -19.60
N LYS A 273 21.66 -10.76 -18.90
CA LYS A 273 20.90 -11.88 -19.48
C LYS A 273 19.39 -11.71 -19.40
N SER A 274 18.88 -10.70 -18.69
CA SER A 274 17.45 -10.55 -18.50
C SER A 274 16.74 -10.19 -19.81
N LYS A 275 15.74 -11.00 -20.18
CA LYS A 275 14.86 -10.77 -21.34
C LYS A 275 14.00 -9.51 -21.22
N MET A 276 13.97 -8.88 -20.04
CA MET A 276 13.16 -7.68 -19.77
C MET A 276 13.65 -6.42 -20.50
N ILE A 277 14.74 -6.52 -21.28
CA ILE A 277 15.56 -5.40 -21.73
C ILE A 277 15.76 -5.41 -23.25
N GLU A 278 14.96 -6.18 -24.00
CA GLU A 278 15.03 -6.20 -25.47
C GLU A 278 14.84 -4.81 -26.11
N GLU A 279 14.22 -3.87 -25.40
CA GLU A 279 13.96 -2.49 -25.84
C GLU A 279 15.05 -1.47 -25.47
N PHE A 280 16.03 -1.84 -24.63
CA PHE A 280 17.06 -0.93 -24.14
C PHE A 280 18.47 -1.40 -24.48
N THR A 281 19.42 -0.46 -24.49
CA THR A 281 20.85 -0.74 -24.50
C THR A 281 21.40 -0.40 -23.12
N LEU A 282 21.93 -1.40 -22.41
CA LEU A 282 22.52 -1.19 -21.10
C LEU A 282 24.01 -0.92 -21.18
N ASN A 283 24.47 0.05 -20.41
CA ASN A 283 25.87 0.28 -20.14
C ASN A 283 26.12 -0.04 -18.66
N ILE A 284 26.58 -1.25 -18.37
CA ILE A 284 26.76 -1.75 -17.00
C ILE A 284 28.19 -1.48 -16.54
N LYS A 285 28.34 -0.89 -15.36
CA LYS A 285 29.63 -0.67 -14.71
C LYS A 285 29.54 -1.04 -13.23
N SER A 286 30.55 -1.73 -12.74
CA SER A 286 30.62 -2.18 -11.35
C SER A 286 31.72 -1.45 -10.59
N PHE A 287 31.51 -1.27 -9.29
CA PHE A 287 32.38 -0.52 -8.37
C PHE A 287 32.45 -1.25 -7.03
N THR A 288 33.66 -1.37 -6.47
CA THR A 288 33.95 -2.16 -5.27
C THR A 288 33.70 -1.41 -3.96
N ASP A 289 33.54 -0.10 -4.00
CA ASP A 289 33.11 0.70 -2.85
C ASP A 289 32.49 2.02 -3.31
N GLY A 290 31.88 2.76 -2.38
CA GLY A 290 31.25 4.05 -2.68
C GLY A 290 32.25 5.14 -3.11
N MET A 291 33.51 5.05 -2.66
CA MET A 291 34.54 6.03 -2.98
C MET A 291 35.06 5.83 -4.41
N GLU A 292 35.22 4.59 -4.87
CA GLU A 292 35.53 4.27 -6.28
C GLU A 292 34.41 4.76 -7.20
N PHE A 293 33.14 4.54 -6.81
CA PHE A 293 31.99 5.08 -7.53
C PHE A 293 32.06 6.62 -7.61
N TYR A 294 32.31 7.28 -6.47
CA TYR A 294 32.44 8.74 -6.38
C TYR A 294 33.58 9.31 -7.24
N ASP A 295 34.77 8.71 -7.15
CA ASP A 295 35.97 9.17 -7.83
C ASP A 295 35.89 8.95 -9.34
N SER A 296 35.16 7.93 -9.79
CA SER A 296 35.01 7.64 -11.21
C SER A 296 34.34 8.75 -12.02
N LYS A 297 33.50 9.57 -11.36
CA LYS A 297 32.60 10.56 -11.99
C LYS A 297 31.71 10.02 -13.12
N TRP A 298 31.62 8.69 -13.25
CA TRP A 298 30.86 8.01 -14.28
C TRP A 298 29.36 8.35 -14.23
N TYR A 299 28.86 8.61 -13.02
CA TYR A 299 27.49 9.06 -12.77
C TYR A 299 27.18 10.48 -13.29
N LEU A 300 28.18 11.23 -13.77
CA LEU A 300 28.04 12.57 -14.36
C LEU A 300 28.29 12.59 -15.88
N GLU A 301 28.82 11.51 -16.46
CA GLU A 301 29.29 11.49 -17.86
C GLU A 301 28.16 11.55 -18.90
N SER A 302 26.92 11.25 -18.49
CA SER A 302 25.78 11.12 -19.39
C SER A 302 24.52 11.80 -18.85
N GLU A 303 23.69 12.30 -19.76
CA GLU A 303 22.32 12.73 -19.48
C GLU A 303 21.31 11.56 -19.58
N HIS A 304 21.76 10.36 -19.94
CA HIS A 304 20.90 9.18 -19.93
C HIS A 304 20.53 8.76 -18.50
N PRO A 305 19.40 8.07 -18.31
CA PRO A 305 19.00 7.55 -17.01
C PRO A 305 20.01 6.57 -16.43
N TYR A 306 20.12 6.59 -15.11
CA TYR A 306 20.96 5.70 -14.32
C TYR A 306 20.12 4.80 -13.42
N LEU A 307 20.42 3.51 -13.42
CA LEU A 307 19.93 2.56 -12.42
C LEU A 307 21.10 2.16 -11.54
N ILE A 308 21.11 2.57 -10.28
CA ILE A 308 22.18 2.31 -9.34
C ILE A 308 21.72 1.26 -8.33
N ILE A 309 22.38 0.11 -8.32
CA ILE A 309 22.21 -0.94 -7.32
C ILE A 309 23.35 -0.78 -6.33
N LEU A 310 23.02 -0.50 -5.08
CA LEU A 310 23.96 0.05 -4.10
C LEU A 310 23.95 -0.77 -2.82
N ASP A 311 25.09 -1.32 -2.42
CA ASP A 311 25.20 -1.93 -1.10
C ASP A 311 25.10 -0.86 -0.01
N GLY A 312 24.22 -1.07 0.97
CA GLY A 312 24.09 -0.17 2.11
C GLY A 312 25.27 -0.21 3.08
N MET A 313 26.15 -1.22 3.03
CA MET A 313 27.36 -1.26 3.87
C MET A 313 28.57 -1.60 3.03
N MET A 314 29.48 -0.65 2.89
CA MET A 314 30.74 -0.80 2.17
C MET A 314 31.84 -0.06 2.93
N PRO A 315 33.12 -0.43 2.75
CA PRO A 315 34.24 0.32 3.31
C PRO A 315 34.37 1.71 2.67
N ARG A 316 35.07 2.62 3.38
CA ARG A 316 35.43 3.99 2.95
C ARG A 316 34.25 4.96 2.80
N MET A 317 33.30 4.66 1.93
CA MET A 317 32.08 5.43 1.72
C MET A 317 30.92 4.44 1.61
N ASP A 318 29.96 4.54 2.53
CA ASP A 318 28.84 3.62 2.59
C ASP A 318 27.74 3.96 1.57
N GLY A 319 26.81 3.03 1.35
CA GLY A 319 25.74 3.23 0.38
C GLY A 319 24.75 4.33 0.75
N LEU A 320 24.57 4.66 2.03
CA LEU A 320 23.70 5.77 2.42
C LEU A 320 24.37 7.11 2.11
N GLU A 321 25.69 7.20 2.27
CA GLU A 321 26.48 8.36 1.86
C GLU A 321 26.43 8.56 0.34
N VAL A 322 26.55 7.48 -0.45
CA VAL A 322 26.42 7.54 -1.92
C VAL A 322 25.00 7.93 -2.34
N LEU A 323 23.99 7.38 -1.68
CA LEU A 323 22.59 7.74 -1.91
C LEU A 323 22.34 9.23 -1.66
N GLN A 324 22.74 9.74 -0.49
CA GLN A 324 22.58 11.15 -0.15
C GLN A 324 23.30 12.04 -1.17
N MET A 325 24.54 11.68 -1.53
CA MET A 325 25.30 12.41 -2.53
C MET A 325 24.59 12.47 -3.89
N LEU A 326 23.99 11.38 -4.37
CA LEU A 326 23.24 11.37 -5.63
C LEU A 326 21.96 12.22 -5.56
N ARG A 327 21.32 12.28 -4.39
CA ARG A 327 20.12 13.10 -4.16
C ARG A 327 20.42 14.57 -3.97
N ASP A 328 21.63 14.93 -3.56
CA ASP A 328 22.06 16.33 -3.49
C ASP A 328 22.40 16.94 -4.88
N LEU A 329 22.40 16.14 -5.94
CA LEU A 329 22.67 16.61 -7.30
C LEU A 329 21.46 17.35 -7.92
N PRO A 330 21.69 18.40 -8.73
CA PRO A 330 20.60 19.19 -9.34
C PRO A 330 19.74 18.39 -10.33
N ASN A 331 20.23 17.28 -10.86
CA ASN A 331 19.52 16.37 -11.77
C ASN A 331 19.23 15.01 -11.14
N GLN A 332 19.00 14.98 -9.82
CA GLN A 332 18.79 13.74 -9.05
C GLN A 332 17.71 12.79 -9.61
N GLU A 333 16.72 13.30 -10.33
CA GLU A 333 15.61 12.53 -10.90
C GLU A 333 16.06 11.50 -11.96
N LYS A 334 17.25 11.67 -12.56
CA LYS A 334 17.77 10.70 -13.53
C LYS A 334 18.35 9.44 -12.89
N TYR A 335 18.51 9.40 -11.57
CA TYR A 335 19.06 8.26 -10.84
C TYR A 335 17.94 7.48 -10.16
N THR A 336 17.68 6.27 -10.64
CA THR A 336 16.88 5.27 -9.93
C THR A 336 17.80 4.46 -9.02
N ILE A 337 17.61 4.50 -7.70
CA ILE A 337 18.55 3.91 -6.73
C ILE A 337 17.88 2.78 -5.94
N ILE A 338 18.43 1.57 -6.05
CA ILE A 338 18.03 0.39 -5.29
C ILE A 338 19.09 0.08 -4.24
N MET A 339 18.71 0.10 -2.97
CA MET A 339 19.57 -0.33 -1.87
C MET A 339 19.52 -1.85 -1.72
N LEU A 340 20.68 -2.52 -1.73
CA LEU A 340 20.86 -3.91 -1.32
C LEU A 340 21.58 -3.92 0.02
N THR A 341 21.04 -4.46 1.10
CA THR A 341 21.78 -4.39 2.38
C THR A 341 21.40 -5.49 3.36
N THR A 342 22.30 -5.85 4.26
CA THR A 342 22.04 -6.80 5.34
C THR A 342 21.27 -6.19 6.52
N ARG A 343 21.04 -4.86 6.52
CA ARG A 343 20.22 -4.19 7.54
C ARG A 343 18.76 -4.66 7.42
N LYS A 344 18.18 -5.11 8.54
CA LYS A 344 16.83 -5.69 8.59
C LYS A 344 15.87 -4.94 9.51
N SER A 345 16.34 -3.94 10.26
CA SER A 345 15.47 -3.19 11.16
C SER A 345 14.54 -2.28 10.35
N GLY A 346 13.27 -2.17 10.74
CA GLY A 346 12.32 -1.26 10.09
C GLY A 346 12.81 0.19 10.08
N GLN A 347 13.58 0.59 11.10
CA GLN A 347 14.20 1.92 11.21
C GLN A 347 15.29 2.15 10.14
N ASP A 348 16.14 1.17 9.87
CA ASP A 348 17.18 1.28 8.82
C ASP A 348 16.54 1.37 7.42
N ILE A 349 15.47 0.59 7.18
CA ILE A 349 14.70 0.61 5.92
C ILE A 349 14.04 1.97 5.76
N ALA A 350 13.33 2.44 6.79
CA ALA A 350 12.67 3.74 6.78
C ALA A 350 13.66 4.88 6.53
N ARG A 351 14.86 4.82 7.13
CA ARG A 351 15.92 5.81 6.91
C ARG A 351 16.39 5.82 5.45
N ALA A 352 16.68 4.66 4.86
CA ALA A 352 17.12 4.59 3.46
C ALA A 352 16.06 5.16 2.50
N ILE A 353 14.78 4.88 2.77
CA ILE A 353 13.66 5.42 1.98
C ILE A 353 13.53 6.94 2.18
N GLN A 354 13.66 7.45 3.42
CA GLN A 354 13.62 8.88 3.73
C GLN A 354 14.74 9.67 3.04
N LEU A 355 15.90 9.04 2.84
CA LEU A 355 17.02 9.62 2.08
C LEU A 355 16.80 9.56 0.57
N GLY A 356 15.67 9.04 0.10
CA GLY A 356 15.27 9.04 -1.31
C GLY A 356 15.63 7.78 -2.08
N ALA A 357 15.88 6.63 -1.43
CA ALA A 357 16.05 5.37 -2.15
C ALA A 357 14.75 5.00 -2.89
N ASP A 358 14.86 4.63 -4.17
CA ASP A 358 13.70 4.21 -4.96
C ASP A 358 13.21 2.84 -4.52
N ASP A 359 14.12 1.94 -4.21
CA ASP A 359 13.76 0.64 -3.69
C ASP A 359 14.79 0.10 -2.71
N TYR A 360 14.38 -0.89 -1.95
CA TYR A 360 15.19 -1.50 -0.91
C TYR A 360 14.99 -3.01 -0.87
N ILE A 361 16.09 -3.76 -0.81
CA ILE A 361 16.11 -5.21 -0.79
C ILE A 361 17.10 -5.68 0.28
N THR A 362 16.60 -6.48 1.24
CA THR A 362 17.43 -7.08 2.29
C THR A 362 18.23 -8.27 1.76
N LYS A 363 19.52 -8.34 2.08
CA LYS A 363 20.39 -9.52 1.94
C LYS A 363 20.12 -10.53 3.08
N PRO A 364 20.12 -11.85 2.83
CA PRO A 364 20.19 -12.48 1.51
C PRO A 364 18.88 -12.31 0.73
N PHE A 365 18.98 -12.05 -0.57
CA PHE A 365 17.83 -11.89 -1.46
C PHE A 365 17.77 -12.99 -2.51
N LYS A 366 16.61 -13.09 -3.16
CA LYS A 366 16.36 -14.10 -4.19
C LYS A 366 16.51 -13.44 -5.54
N LEU A 367 17.21 -14.12 -6.46
CA LEU A 367 17.55 -13.56 -7.77
C LEU A 367 16.30 -13.15 -8.56
N LEU A 368 15.24 -13.97 -8.52
CA LEU A 368 13.95 -13.69 -9.15
C LEU A 368 13.26 -12.43 -8.58
N ASP A 369 13.33 -12.21 -7.26
CA ASP A 369 12.71 -11.05 -6.61
C ASP A 369 13.40 -9.75 -7.06
N LEU A 370 14.73 -9.80 -7.15
CA LEU A 370 15.53 -8.70 -7.66
C LEU A 370 15.23 -8.47 -9.15
N GLU A 371 15.21 -9.52 -9.96
CA GLU A 371 14.93 -9.42 -11.40
C GLU A 371 13.57 -8.76 -11.66
N SER A 372 12.54 -9.16 -10.90
CA SER A 372 11.20 -8.57 -11.03
C SER A 372 11.17 -7.08 -10.66
N ARG A 373 11.89 -6.68 -9.60
CA ARG A 373 11.98 -5.27 -9.16
C ARG A 373 12.76 -4.43 -10.16
N LEU A 374 13.89 -4.93 -10.66
CA LEU A 374 14.66 -4.29 -11.72
C LEU A 374 13.82 -4.10 -12.98
N GLY A 375 13.08 -5.13 -13.41
CA GLY A 375 12.17 -5.05 -14.55
C GLY A 375 11.09 -3.98 -14.40
N HIS A 376 10.50 -3.87 -13.21
CA HIS A 376 9.49 -2.85 -12.91
C HIS A 376 10.09 -1.44 -12.96
N LEU A 377 11.28 -1.23 -12.40
CA LEU A 377 11.93 0.07 -12.37
C LEU A 377 12.41 0.49 -13.76
N ILE A 378 13.03 -0.41 -14.53
CA ILE A 378 13.51 -0.13 -15.90
C ILE A 378 12.35 0.25 -16.84
N LYS A 379 11.19 -0.41 -16.73
CA LYS A 379 10.02 -0.05 -17.56
C LYS A 379 9.47 1.35 -17.28
N ARG A 380 9.73 1.91 -16.10
CA ARG A 380 9.26 3.25 -15.68
C ARG A 380 10.20 4.37 -16.11
N VAL A 381 11.41 4.03 -16.53
CA VAL A 381 12.40 4.94 -17.15
C VAL A 381 12.05 5.22 -18.63
N LYS A 382 10.97 4.61 -19.17
CA LYS A 382 10.47 4.83 -20.54
C LYS A 382 9.89 6.22 -20.76
#